data_AF-A0A150N6U1-F1
#
_entry.id   AF-A0A150N6U1-F1
#
_cell.length_a   1.000
_cell.length_b   1.000
_cell.length_c   1.000
_cell.angle_alpha   90.00
_cell.angle_beta   90.00
_cell.angle_gamma   90.00
#
_symmetry.space_group_name_H-M   'P 1'
#
loop_
_entity.id
_entity.type
_entity.pdbx_description
1 polymer ?
#
loop_
_entity_poly.entity_id
_entity_poly.type
_entity_poly.pdbx_seq_one_letter_code
_entity_poly.pdbx_strand_id
1 'polypeptide(L)' 'MRHSSIDWMKISEALDNTYELLVQQNIEDEHLKQIEMAKNMWKQAFTYRISSSMKA' A
#
# COMPACT_ATOMS: atom_id res chain seq x y z
N MET A 1 4.83 -9.18 19.01
CA MET A 1 4.66 -9.22 17.54
C MET A 1 3.26 -8.86 17.03
N ARG A 2 2.23 -8.61 17.87
CA ARG A 2 0.86 -8.26 17.39
C ARG A 2 0.70 -6.84 16.79
N HIS A 3 1.60 -5.91 17.09
CA HIS A 3 1.51 -4.53 16.60
C HIS A 3 1.91 -4.39 15.12
N SER A 4 2.93 -5.13 14.68
CA SER A 4 3.50 -4.98 13.34
C SER A 4 2.51 -5.31 12.22
N SER A 5 1.67 -6.33 12.41
CA SER A 5 0.64 -6.70 11.42
C SER A 5 -0.47 -5.66 11.32
N ILE A 6 -0.81 -4.99 12.43
CA ILE A 6 -1.80 -3.90 12.47
C ILE A 6 -1.24 -2.68 11.74
N ASP A 7 0.03 -2.36 11.94
CA ASP A 7 0.67 -1.21 11.30
C ASP A 7 0.78 -1.40 9.78
N TRP A 8 1.02 -2.62 9.30
CA TRP A 8 1.06 -2.91 7.85
C TRP A 8 -0.31 -2.79 7.18
N MET A 9 -1.38 -3.22 7.85
CA MET A 9 -2.73 -3.04 7.33
C MET A 9 -3.10 -1.56 7.23
N LYS A 10 -2.74 -0.75 8.22
CA LYS A 10 -2.95 0.70 8.20
C LYS A 10 -2.22 1.38 7.04
N ILE A 11 -1.02 0.92 6.68
CA ILE A 11 -0.29 1.45 5.52
C ILE A 11 -1.01 1.10 4.22
N SER A 12 -1.49 -0.14 4.08
CA SER A 12 -2.30 -0.53 2.92
C SER A 12 -3.56 0.34 2.79
N GLU A 13 -4.30 0.51 3.88
CA GLU A 13 -5.52 1.31 3.93
C GLU A 13 -5.25 2.80 3.60
N ALA A 14 -4.16 3.36 4.12
CA ALA A 14 -3.77 4.73 3.81
C ALA A 14 -3.45 4.93 2.32
N LEU A 15 -2.79 3.97 1.67
CA LEU A 15 -2.48 4.02 0.25
C LEU A 15 -3.74 3.90 -0.62
N ASP A 16 -4.68 3.04 -0.24
CA ASP A 16 -5.97 2.89 -0.93
C ASP A 16 -6.82 4.15 -0.79
N ASN A 17 -6.98 4.68 0.42
CA ASN A 17 -7.72 5.92 0.67
C ASN A 17 -7.12 7.12 -0.06
N THR A 18 -5.78 7.21 -0.13
CA THR A 18 -5.10 8.29 -0.86
C THR A 18 -5.39 8.20 -2.36
N TYR A 19 -5.37 6.98 -2.93
CA TYR A 19 -5.71 6.80 -4.35
C TYR A 19 -7.15 7.21 -4.64
N GLU A 20 -8.12 6.74 -3.83
CA GLU A 20 -9.53 7.06 -4.00
C GLU A 20 -9.79 8.57 -3.89
N LEU A 21 -9.14 9.25 -2.94
CA LEU A 21 -9.25 10.70 -2.79
C LEU A 21 -8.74 11.44 -4.03
N LEU A 22 -7.60 11.02 -4.59
CA LEU A 22 -7.04 11.64 -5.79
C LEU A 22 -7.92 11.42 -7.02
N VAL A 23 -8.53 10.24 -7.16
CA VAL A 23 -9.54 9.97 -8.20
C VAL A 23 -10.74 10.91 -8.04
N GLN A 24 -11.27 11.06 -6.83
CA GLN A 24 -12.42 11.92 -6.56
C GLN A 24 -12.14 13.40 -6.82
N GLN A 25 -10.90 13.85 -6.61
CA GLN A 25 -10.48 15.23 -6.84
C GLN A 25 -10.17 15.55 -8.31
N ASN A 26 -10.31 14.58 -9.24
CA ASN A 26 -9.94 14.74 -10.65
C ASN A 26 -8.49 15.26 -10.82
N ILE A 27 -7.61 14.86 -9.92
CA ILE A 27 -6.20 15.25 -9.96
C ILE A 27 -5.55 14.61 -11.19
N GLU A 28 -4.64 15.36 -11.83
CA GLU A 28 -3.92 14.93 -13.03
C GLU A 28 -3.35 13.50 -12.92
N ASP A 29 -3.35 12.83 -14.07
CA ASP A 29 -3.01 11.43 -14.29
C ASP A 29 -1.63 11.01 -13.72
N GLU A 30 -0.71 11.97 -13.54
CA GLU A 30 0.65 11.73 -13.03
C GLU A 30 0.68 11.40 -11.52
N HIS A 31 -0.11 12.09 -10.69
CA HIS A 31 -0.16 11.80 -9.26
C HIS A 31 -0.86 10.48 -8.96
N LEU A 32 -1.86 10.13 -9.77
CA LEU A 32 -2.51 8.82 -9.73
C LEU A 32 -1.51 7.70 -10.05
N LYS A 33 -0.69 7.86 -11.08
CA LYS A 33 0.38 6.90 -11.42
C LYS A 33 1.38 6.72 -10.29
N GLN A 34 1.80 7.81 -9.64
CA GLN A 34 2.75 7.74 -8.52
C GLN A 34 2.19 6.95 -7.33
N ILE A 35 0.91 7.16 -6.98
CA ILE A 35 0.27 6.40 -5.90
C ILE A 35 0.01 4.95 -6.29
N GLU A 36 -0.34 4.69 -7.55
CA GLU A 36 -0.51 3.33 -8.05
C GLU A 36 0.80 2.54 -8.03
N MET A 37 1.91 3.18 -8.41
CA MET A 37 3.25 2.60 -8.26
C MET A 37 3.59 2.31 -6.80
N ALA A 38 3.30 3.25 -5.88
CA ALA A 38 3.52 3.05 -4.45
C ALA A 38 2.70 1.88 -3.89
N LYS A 39 1.42 1.74 -4.30
CA LYS A 39 0.57 0.59 -3.96
C LYS A 39 1.15 -0.73 -4.42
N ASN A 40 1.65 -0.78 -5.65
CA ASN A 40 2.24 -2.00 -6.21
C ASN A 40 3.54 -2.39 -5.50
N MET A 41 4.43 -1.44 -5.25
CA MET A 41 5.66 -1.67 -4.48
C MET A 41 5.35 -2.16 -3.06
N TRP A 42 4.38 -1.54 -2.39
CA TRP A 42 3.95 -1.95 -1.05
C TRP A 42 3.39 -3.38 -1.04
N LYS A 43 2.53 -3.73 -2.00
CA LYS A 43 2.00 -5.11 -2.14
C LYS A 43 3.11 -6.15 -2.31
N GLN A 44 4.13 -5.84 -3.12
CA GLN A 44 5.28 -6.73 -3.31
C GLN A 44 6.08 -6.89 -2.02
N ALA A 45 6.41 -5.77 -1.34
CA ALA A 45 7.15 -5.79 -0.07
C ALA A 45 6.40 -6.54 1.03
N PHE A 46 5.09 -6.31 1.14
CA PHE A 46 4.21 -7.02 2.08
C PHE A 46 4.19 -8.53 1.80
N THR A 47 3.99 -8.92 0.53
CA THR A 47 3.98 -10.32 0.11
C THR A 47 5.32 -11.00 0.40
N TYR A 48 6.44 -10.33 0.13
CA TYR A 48 7.77 -10.82 0.47
C TYR A 48 7.94 -10.99 1.99
N ARG A 49 7.47 -10.03 2.79
CA ARG A 49 7.56 -10.11 4.26
C ARG A 49 6.75 -11.27 4.82
N ILE A 50 5.54 -11.50 4.32
CA ILE A 50 4.70 -12.62 4.75
C ILE A 50 5.34 -13.95 4.34
N SER A 51 5.74 -14.09 3.07
CA SER A 51 6.37 -15.32 2.57
C SER A 51 7.70 -15.64 3.24
N SER A 52 8.54 -14.64 3.54
CA SER A 52 9.77 -14.83 4.32
C SER A 52 9.52 -15.21 5.77
N SER A 53 8.44 -14.70 6.38
CA SER A 53 8.04 -15.07 7.74
C SER A 53 7.47 -16.50 7.83
N MET A 54 6.96 -17.05 6.72
CA MET A 54 6.49 -18.45 6.65
C MET A 54 7.59 -19.47 6.36
N LYS A 55 8.75 -19.03 5.84
CA LYS A 55 9.92 -19.87 5.59
C LYS A 55 10.89 -19.94 6.78
N ALA A 56 10.73 -19.05 7.76
CA ALA A 56 11.49 -19.00 9.01
C ALA A 56 10.78 -19.81 10.09
#